data_AF-A0A6S7H8R1-F1
#
_entry.id   AF-A0A6S7H8R1-F1
#
_cell.length_a   1.000
_cell.length_b   1.000
_cell.length_c   1.000
_cell.angle_alpha   90.00
_cell.angle_beta   90.00
_cell.angle_gamma   90.00
#
_symmetry.space_group_name_H-M   'P 1'
#
loop_
_entity.id
_entity.type
_entity.pdbx_description
1 polymer ?
#
loop_
_entity_poly.entity_id
_entity_poly.type
_entity_poly.pdbx_seq_one_letter_code
_entity_poly.pdbx_strand_id
1 'polypeptide(L)'
;MSLSQGKVPQEWKEATVVPVFKKGDVHDVSNSRPISLLSIVSKLLERVIHIHVSEFVKPSLSDFQHGFRKKRPCSTQLLGVFHDIGEAPDSGKEAGMNYLDLSKAFYSVSHPKLLLKLQQHGISGLLLNWFSDYLSNRRQRVVVNAVASSYLHATSGVSQGSILGPLLFLIYANDLTEAANHSVVPMFADDSKCYKKIEKTQDRNLLQTDLDSLHQWSLTWDLSFNSSKCAAMRFSGKTIIKKKLCLLVDCDVYW
;
A
#
# COMPACT_ATOMS: atom_id res chain seq x y z
N MET A 1 17.65 -26.56 2.71
CA MET A 1 17.61 -26.74 1.25
C MET A 1 16.90 -25.62 0.51
N SER A 2 15.71 -25.16 0.91
CA SER A 2 14.98 -24.09 0.19
C SER A 2 15.79 -22.80 -0.03
N LEU A 3 16.30 -22.17 1.02
CA LEU A 3 17.11 -20.93 0.93
C LEU A 3 18.42 -21.14 0.18
N SER A 4 19.13 -22.24 0.46
CA SER A 4 20.42 -22.56 -0.17
C SER A 4 20.31 -22.83 -1.67
N GLN A 5 19.12 -23.23 -2.15
CA GLN A 5 18.83 -23.47 -3.57
C GLN A 5 18.06 -22.32 -4.23
N GLY A 6 17.58 -21.33 -3.45
CA GLY A 6 16.70 -20.28 -3.95
C GLY A 6 15.35 -20.80 -4.47
N LYS A 7 14.85 -21.93 -3.94
CA LYS A 7 13.61 -22.59 -4.41
C LYS A 7 12.61 -22.83 -3.30
N VAL A 8 11.33 -22.70 -3.61
CA VAL A 8 10.19 -22.93 -2.71
C VAL A 8 9.40 -24.15 -3.17
N PRO A 9 9.12 -25.12 -2.28
CA PRO A 9 8.26 -26.27 -2.59
C PRO A 9 6.91 -25.85 -3.15
N GLN A 10 6.38 -26.59 -4.11
CA GLN A 10 5.13 -26.22 -4.79
C GLN A 10 3.94 -26.21 -3.83
N GLU A 11 3.93 -27.11 -2.86
CA GLU A 11 2.92 -27.25 -1.82
C GLU A 11 2.85 -26.00 -0.92
N TRP A 12 3.94 -25.23 -0.82
CA TRP A 12 4.00 -23.99 -0.05
C TRP A 12 3.51 -22.79 -0.85
N LYS A 13 3.40 -22.95 -2.17
CA LYS A 13 2.90 -21.94 -3.12
C LYS A 13 1.40 -22.06 -3.38
N GLU A 14 0.72 -22.94 -2.65
CA GLU A 14 -0.72 -23.10 -2.67
C GLU A 14 -1.39 -22.34 -1.50
N ALA A 15 -2.48 -21.64 -1.82
CA ALA A 15 -3.31 -20.94 -0.85
C ALA A 15 -4.76 -21.43 -0.88
N THR A 16 -5.36 -21.60 0.29
CA THR A 16 -6.81 -21.74 0.42
C THR A 16 -7.37 -20.41 0.90
N VAL A 17 -8.20 -19.78 0.08
CA VAL A 17 -8.78 -18.46 0.34
C VAL A 17 -10.14 -18.63 0.98
N VAL A 18 -10.32 -18.04 2.16
CA VAL A 18 -11.60 -18.01 2.86
C VAL A 18 -12.10 -16.57 2.89
N PRO A 19 -13.30 -16.29 2.33
CA PRO A 19 -13.89 -14.95 2.44
C PRO A 19 -14.35 -14.71 3.87
N VAL A 20 -13.89 -13.60 4.46
CA VAL A 20 -14.33 -13.13 5.78
C VAL A 20 -15.15 -11.86 5.58
N PHE A 21 -16.42 -11.91 5.98
CA PHE A 21 -17.31 -10.75 5.86
C PHE A 21 -16.78 -9.53 6.62
N LYS A 22 -16.78 -8.36 5.98
CA LYS A 22 -16.29 -7.10 6.56
C LYS A 22 -17.44 -6.23 7.07
N LYS A 23 -18.37 -5.82 6.19
CA LYS A 23 -19.52 -4.94 6.48
C LYS A 23 -20.41 -4.77 5.25
N GLY A 24 -21.66 -4.35 5.43
CA GLY A 24 -22.56 -4.02 4.31
C GLY A 24 -23.45 -5.20 3.91
N ASP A 25 -23.76 -5.30 2.62
CA ASP A 25 -24.53 -6.42 2.09
C ASP A 25 -23.67 -7.69 2.05
N VAL A 26 -24.18 -8.76 2.65
CA VAL A 26 -23.52 -10.08 2.71
C VAL A 26 -23.49 -10.78 1.35
N HIS A 27 -24.39 -10.42 0.44
CA HIS A 27 -24.46 -11.00 -0.90
C HIS A 27 -23.49 -10.34 -1.89
N ASP A 28 -22.94 -9.16 -1.55
CA ASP A 28 -21.89 -8.52 -2.32
C ASP A 28 -20.51 -9.01 -1.88
N VAL A 29 -19.84 -9.76 -2.76
CA VAL A 29 -18.50 -10.32 -2.51
C VAL A 29 -17.46 -9.21 -2.24
N SER A 30 -17.66 -8.00 -2.75
CA SER A 30 -16.77 -6.86 -2.51
C SER A 30 -16.74 -6.43 -1.03
N ASN A 31 -17.76 -6.81 -0.26
CA ASN A 31 -17.87 -6.59 1.17
C ASN A 31 -17.17 -7.66 2.03
N SER A 32 -16.51 -8.63 1.41
CA SER A 32 -15.69 -9.63 2.08
C SER A 32 -14.20 -9.41 1.87
N ARG A 33 -13.39 -9.81 2.85
CA ARG A 33 -11.93 -9.86 2.77
C ARG A 33 -11.49 -11.29 2.49
N PRO A 34 -10.79 -11.55 1.38
CA PRO A 34 -10.18 -12.86 1.16
C PRO A 34 -9.00 -13.03 2.14
N ILE A 35 -9.01 -14.09 2.94
CA ILE A 35 -7.87 -14.46 3.78
C ILE A 35 -7.24 -15.73 3.21
N SER A 36 -5.96 -15.65 2.86
CA SER A 36 -5.17 -16.77 2.37
C SER A 36 -4.63 -17.61 3.52
N LEU A 37 -5.12 -18.83 3.65
CA LEU A 37 -4.53 -19.88 4.47
C LEU A 37 -3.37 -20.51 3.70
N LEU A 38 -2.16 -20.37 4.25
CA LEU A 38 -0.90 -20.88 3.69
C LEU A 38 -0.37 -22.02 4.55
N SER A 39 0.50 -22.84 3.97
CA SER A 39 1.26 -23.87 4.67
C SER A 39 1.92 -23.34 5.95
N ILE A 40 1.75 -24.05 7.07
CA ILE A 40 2.38 -23.69 8.35
C ILE A 40 3.91 -23.69 8.20
N VAL A 41 4.46 -24.65 7.45
CA VAL A 41 5.91 -24.74 7.21
C VAL A 41 6.40 -23.55 6.37
N SER A 42 5.61 -23.12 5.36
CA SER A 42 5.88 -21.87 4.63
C SER A 42 5.93 -20.68 5.59
N LYS A 43 4.92 -20.54 6.45
CA LYS A 43 4.84 -19.44 7.42
C LYS A 43 6.03 -19.41 8.39
N LEU A 44 6.53 -20.58 8.82
CA LEU A 44 7.73 -20.65 9.66
C LEU A 44 8.96 -20.09 8.94
N LEU A 45 9.17 -20.48 7.68
CA LEU A 45 10.28 -19.94 6.89
C LEU A 45 10.08 -18.45 6.58
N GLU A 46 8.87 -18.03 6.21
CA GLU A 46 8.51 -16.63 6.00
C GLU A 46 8.82 -15.78 7.24
N ARG A 47 8.60 -16.31 8.45
CA ARG A 47 8.95 -15.62 9.70
C ARG A 47 10.45 -15.40 9.83
N VAL A 48 11.26 -16.43 9.55
CA VAL A 48 12.72 -16.33 9.60
C VAL A 48 13.21 -15.28 8.60
N ILE A 49 12.76 -15.37 7.34
CA ILE A 49 13.12 -14.40 6.30
C ILE A 49 12.68 -12.99 6.71
N HIS A 50 11.46 -12.83 7.23
CA HIS A 50 10.94 -11.54 7.67
C HIS A 50 11.85 -10.91 8.72
N ILE A 51 12.32 -11.66 9.73
CA ILE A 51 13.20 -11.11 10.78
C ILE A 51 14.45 -10.48 10.16
N HIS A 52 15.11 -11.18 9.23
CA HIS A 52 16.32 -10.68 8.60
C HIS A 52 16.06 -9.55 7.60
N VAL A 53 15.09 -9.72 6.70
CA VAL A 53 14.79 -8.74 5.65
C VAL A 53 14.22 -7.46 6.23
N SER A 54 13.35 -7.55 7.24
CA SER A 54 12.75 -6.35 7.86
C SER A 54 13.81 -5.47 8.53
N GLU A 55 14.79 -6.05 9.23
CA GLU A 55 15.88 -5.25 9.81
C GLU A 55 16.85 -4.73 8.73
N PHE A 56 17.10 -5.50 7.66
CA PHE A 56 17.94 -5.07 6.55
C PHE A 56 17.37 -3.86 5.79
N VAL A 57 16.07 -3.90 5.44
CA VAL A 57 15.43 -2.83 4.65
C VAL A 57 14.99 -1.63 5.51
N LYS A 58 14.92 -1.77 6.84
CA LYS A 58 14.43 -0.74 7.77
C LYS A 58 15.04 0.65 7.56
N PRO A 59 16.36 0.83 7.31
CA PRO A 59 16.95 2.14 7.08
C PRO A 59 16.52 2.80 5.76
N SER A 60 16.13 1.97 4.77
CA SER A 60 15.66 2.44 3.46
C SER A 60 14.16 2.70 3.39
N LEU A 61 13.41 2.35 4.45
CA LEU A 61 11.97 2.60 4.50
C LEU A 61 11.69 4.05 4.90
N SER A 62 10.82 4.71 4.13
CA SER A 62 10.41 6.10 4.36
C SER A 62 9.89 6.31 5.78
N ASP A 63 10.32 7.39 6.42
CA ASP A 63 9.84 7.77 7.75
C ASP A 63 8.37 8.24 7.76
N PHE A 64 7.84 8.58 6.60
CA PHE A 64 6.42 8.90 6.41
C PHE A 64 5.52 7.66 6.35
N GLN A 65 6.11 6.47 6.19
CA GLN A 65 5.39 5.20 6.29
C GLN A 65 5.35 4.73 7.75
N HIS A 66 4.14 4.59 8.30
CA HIS A 66 3.89 4.12 9.67
C HIS A 66 3.27 2.72 9.71
N GLY A 67 2.56 2.31 8.65
CA GLY A 67 1.88 1.02 8.59
C GLY A 67 2.87 -0.15 8.71
N PHE A 68 2.48 -1.18 9.45
CA PHE A 68 3.28 -2.38 9.72
C PHE A 68 4.70 -2.15 10.26
N ARG A 69 5.04 -0.95 10.73
CA ARG A 69 6.33 -0.65 11.34
C ARG A 69 6.25 -0.69 12.87
N LYS A 70 7.26 -1.29 13.49
CA LYS A 70 7.39 -1.30 14.96
C LYS A 70 7.52 0.14 15.47
N LYS A 71 6.84 0.45 16.58
CA LYS A 71 6.88 1.75 17.28
C LYS A 71 6.37 2.96 16.46
N ARG A 72 5.64 2.75 15.35
CA ARG A 72 5.01 3.82 14.56
C ARG A 72 3.49 3.60 14.47
N PRO A 73 2.74 3.76 15.57
CA PRO A 73 1.28 3.56 15.55
C PRO A 73 0.58 4.64 14.72
N CYS A 74 -0.66 4.35 14.30
CA CYS A 74 -1.49 5.29 13.54
C CYS A 74 -1.64 6.65 14.24
N SER A 75 -1.74 6.67 15.57
CA SER A 75 -1.87 7.89 16.37
C SER A 75 -0.71 8.88 16.18
N THR A 76 0.52 8.39 16.07
CA THR A 76 1.70 9.26 15.88
C THR A 76 1.69 9.95 14.52
N GLN A 77 1.28 9.23 13.46
CA GLN A 77 1.12 9.85 12.15
C GLN A 77 -0.01 10.86 12.16
N LEU A 78 -1.16 10.47 12.74
CA LEU A 78 -2.34 11.32 12.79
C LEU A 78 -2.04 12.64 13.54
N LEU A 79 -1.32 12.57 14.65
CA LEU A 79 -0.87 13.73 15.41
C LEU A 79 0.01 14.66 14.58
N GLY A 80 1.00 14.11 13.85
CA GLY A 80 1.86 14.90 12.97
C GLY A 80 1.06 15.62 11.88
N VAL A 81 0.17 14.90 11.19
CA VAL A 81 -0.71 15.49 10.17
C VAL A 81 -1.59 16.59 10.75
N PHE A 82 -2.20 16.38 11.92
CA PHE A 82 -3.04 17.40 12.55
C PHE A 82 -2.25 18.63 12.98
N HIS A 83 -1.03 18.44 13.49
CA HIS A 83 -0.16 19.55 13.83
C HIS A 83 0.16 20.39 12.57
N ASP A 84 0.66 19.74 11.51
CA ASP A 84 1.08 20.42 10.29
C ASP A 84 -0.09 21.12 9.58
N ILE A 85 -1.27 20.51 9.57
CA ILE A 85 -2.48 21.10 8.98
C ILE A 85 -3.07 22.20 9.87
N GLY A 86 -3.06 22.02 11.18
CA GLY A 86 -3.67 22.95 12.15
C GLY A 86 -2.95 24.29 12.26
N GLU A 87 -1.62 24.30 12.09
CA GLU A 87 -0.83 25.53 12.10
C GLU A 87 -1.20 26.53 10.99
N ALA A 88 -1.73 26.06 9.86
CA ALA A 88 -2.12 26.94 8.77
C ALA A 88 -3.32 27.84 9.15
N PRO A 89 -4.48 27.29 9.57
CA PRO A 89 -5.58 28.08 10.13
C PRO A 89 -5.17 29.01 11.27
N ASP A 90 -4.32 28.57 12.20
CA ASP A 90 -3.87 29.38 13.34
C ASP A 90 -3.07 30.61 12.91
N SER A 91 -2.40 30.54 11.75
CA SER A 91 -1.66 31.65 11.14
C SER A 91 -2.48 32.44 10.10
N GLY A 92 -3.80 32.22 10.03
CA GLY A 92 -4.69 32.86 9.06
C GLY A 92 -4.52 32.38 7.62
N LYS A 93 -3.82 31.25 7.43
CA LYS A 93 -3.58 30.60 6.15
C LYS A 93 -4.51 29.40 5.95
N GLU A 94 -4.35 28.71 4.82
CA GLU A 94 -5.15 27.53 4.49
C GLU A 94 -4.26 26.29 4.34
N ALA A 95 -4.87 25.12 4.35
CA ALA A 95 -4.19 23.88 3.98
C ALA A 95 -5.09 23.01 3.10
N GLY A 96 -4.49 22.38 2.10
CA GLY A 96 -5.13 21.37 1.26
C GLY A 96 -4.63 19.98 1.66
N MET A 97 -5.55 19.03 1.80
CA MET A 97 -5.23 17.64 2.07
C MET A 97 -6.07 16.71 1.20
N ASN A 98 -5.41 15.73 0.62
CA ASN A 98 -5.99 14.65 -0.15
C ASN A 98 -5.88 13.35 0.62
N TYR A 99 -6.99 12.65 0.78
CA TYR A 99 -7.02 11.26 1.19
C TYR A 99 -6.98 10.40 -0.06
N LEU A 100 -6.02 9.47 -0.08
CA LEU A 100 -5.71 8.61 -1.21
C LEU A 100 -5.87 7.16 -0.76
N ASP A 101 -6.71 6.41 -1.47
CA ASP A 101 -7.02 4.99 -1.21
C ASP A 101 -6.57 4.17 -2.42
N LEU A 102 -5.68 3.20 -2.21
CA LEU A 102 -5.22 2.30 -3.26
C LEU A 102 -6.24 1.18 -3.52
N SER A 103 -6.61 0.97 -4.78
CA SER A 103 -7.56 -0.07 -5.17
C SER A 103 -6.93 -1.45 -5.04
N LYS A 104 -7.48 -2.27 -4.14
CA LYS A 104 -7.08 -3.68 -3.95
C LYS A 104 -5.57 -3.83 -3.75
N ALA A 105 -4.94 -2.91 -3.03
CA ALA A 105 -3.49 -2.70 -3.02
C ALA A 105 -2.65 -3.98 -2.92
N PHE A 106 -2.95 -4.85 -1.95
CA PHE A 106 -2.24 -6.13 -1.76
C PHE A 106 -2.36 -7.09 -2.96
N TYR A 107 -3.49 -7.09 -3.67
CA TYR A 107 -3.76 -7.98 -4.81
C TYR A 107 -3.18 -7.44 -6.13
N SER A 108 -2.99 -6.14 -6.22
CA SER A 108 -2.55 -5.45 -7.44
C SER A 108 -1.02 -5.44 -7.61
N VAL A 109 -0.25 -5.83 -6.58
CA VAL A 109 1.23 -5.83 -6.63
C VAL A 109 1.75 -6.67 -7.79
N SER A 110 2.45 -6.04 -8.74
CA SER A 110 3.06 -6.73 -9.87
C SER A 110 4.31 -7.49 -9.43
N HIS A 111 4.37 -8.81 -9.65
CA HIS A 111 5.51 -9.64 -9.21
C HIS A 111 6.84 -9.22 -9.86
N PRO A 112 6.93 -8.96 -11.18
CA PRO A 112 8.19 -8.50 -11.78
C PRO A 112 8.65 -7.15 -11.21
N LYS A 113 7.74 -6.20 -11.02
CA LYS A 113 8.04 -4.89 -10.44
C LYS A 113 8.44 -5.00 -8.96
N LEU A 114 7.85 -5.93 -8.22
CA LEU A 114 8.23 -6.21 -6.84
C LEU A 114 9.65 -6.76 -6.75
N LEU A 115 10.04 -7.66 -7.65
CA LEU A 115 11.42 -8.17 -7.70
C LEU A 115 12.42 -7.04 -8.02
N LEU A 116 12.06 -6.13 -8.93
CA LEU A 116 12.85 -4.92 -9.21
C LEU A 116 13.02 -4.07 -7.94
N LYS A 117 11.93 -3.80 -7.21
CA LYS A 117 11.96 -3.05 -5.94
C LYS A 117 12.85 -3.74 -4.90
N LEU A 118 12.72 -5.05 -4.72
CA LEU A 118 13.57 -5.81 -3.81
C LEU A 118 15.06 -5.64 -4.15
N GLN A 119 15.40 -5.70 -5.43
CA GLN A 119 16.77 -5.48 -5.91
C GLN A 119 17.25 -4.04 -5.66
N GLN A 120 16.41 -3.03 -5.91
CA GLN A 120 16.71 -1.62 -5.61
C GLN A 120 16.97 -1.36 -4.12
N HIS A 121 16.29 -2.11 -3.25
CA HIS A 121 16.52 -2.11 -1.80
C HIS A 121 17.72 -2.98 -1.37
N GLY A 122 18.54 -3.48 -2.31
CA GLY A 122 19.77 -4.21 -2.04
C GLY A 122 19.62 -5.72 -1.85
N ILE A 123 18.42 -6.29 -2.02
CA ILE A 123 18.20 -7.73 -1.93
C ILE A 123 18.64 -8.39 -3.24
N SER A 124 19.62 -9.27 -3.17
CA SER A 124 20.25 -9.88 -4.35
C SER A 124 20.60 -11.36 -4.12
N GLY A 125 21.16 -11.99 -5.16
CA GLY A 125 21.66 -13.37 -5.10
C GLY A 125 20.57 -14.41 -4.81
N LEU A 126 20.92 -15.41 -4.00
CA LEU A 126 20.03 -16.54 -3.69
C LEU A 126 18.72 -16.11 -3.01
N LEU A 127 18.73 -15.03 -2.24
CA LEU A 127 17.52 -14.54 -1.57
C LEU A 127 16.55 -13.91 -2.58
N LEU A 128 17.06 -13.15 -3.56
CA LEU A 128 16.23 -12.61 -4.63
C LEU A 128 15.66 -13.74 -5.51
N ASN A 129 16.47 -14.76 -5.82
CA ASN A 129 16.00 -15.96 -6.52
C ASN A 129 14.91 -16.69 -5.73
N TRP A 130 15.07 -16.78 -4.40
CA TRP A 130 14.05 -17.34 -3.52
C TRP A 130 12.75 -16.55 -3.58
N PHE A 131 12.79 -15.21 -3.55
CA PHE A 131 11.60 -14.37 -3.72
C PHE A 131 10.96 -14.53 -5.09
N SER A 132 11.77 -14.65 -6.14
CA SER A 132 11.29 -14.92 -7.50
C SER A 132 10.54 -16.25 -7.55
N ASP A 133 11.10 -17.33 -7.01
CA ASP A 133 10.43 -18.64 -6.97
C ASP A 133 9.19 -18.62 -6.05
N TYR A 134 9.27 -17.93 -4.90
CA TYR A 134 8.18 -17.76 -3.94
C TYR A 134 6.93 -17.11 -4.55
N LEU A 135 7.12 -16.10 -5.41
CA LEU A 135 6.06 -15.38 -6.10
C LEU A 135 5.56 -16.12 -7.35
N SER A 136 6.43 -16.89 -8.01
CA SER A 136 6.11 -17.63 -9.23
C SER A 136 5.18 -18.83 -8.99
N ASN A 137 4.40 -19.21 -10.00
CA ASN A 137 3.60 -20.44 -10.03
C ASN A 137 2.72 -20.67 -8.79
N ARG A 138 2.31 -19.58 -8.13
CA ARG A 138 1.39 -19.65 -6.99
C ARG A 138 0.01 -20.01 -7.48
N ARG A 139 -0.67 -20.84 -6.68
CA ARG A 139 -2.05 -21.24 -6.95
C ARG A 139 -2.92 -20.92 -5.75
N GLN A 140 -4.16 -20.56 -6.01
CA GLN A 140 -5.15 -20.31 -4.99
C GLN A 140 -6.48 -20.95 -5.36
N ARG A 141 -7.23 -21.39 -4.35
CA ARG A 141 -8.62 -21.83 -4.48
C ARG A 141 -9.46 -21.14 -3.41
N VAL A 142 -10.74 -20.95 -3.68
CA VAL A 142 -11.67 -20.38 -2.69
C VAL A 142 -12.44 -21.52 -2.02
N VAL A 143 -12.62 -21.43 -0.70
CA VAL A 143 -13.46 -22.36 0.06
C VAL A 143 -14.60 -21.59 0.72
N VAL A 144 -15.84 -22.00 0.43
CA VAL A 144 -17.06 -21.45 1.02
C VAL A 144 -17.93 -22.62 1.49
N ASN A 145 -18.38 -22.58 2.75
CA ASN A 145 -19.22 -23.64 3.34
C ASN A 145 -18.65 -25.06 3.12
N ALA A 146 -17.34 -25.23 3.33
CA ALA A 146 -16.58 -26.47 3.10
C ALA A 146 -16.51 -26.97 1.64
N VAL A 147 -17.03 -26.22 0.67
CA VAL A 147 -16.90 -26.52 -0.76
C VAL A 147 -15.73 -25.73 -1.34
N ALA A 148 -14.83 -26.43 -2.04
CA ALA A 148 -13.65 -25.83 -2.66
C ALA A 148 -13.84 -25.62 -4.17
N SER A 149 -13.40 -24.46 -4.67
CA SER A 149 -13.25 -24.24 -6.12
C SER A 149 -12.06 -25.03 -6.69
N SER A 150 -11.97 -25.05 -8.02
CA SER A 150 -10.72 -25.38 -8.69
C SER A 150 -9.60 -24.40 -8.31
N TYR A 151 -8.35 -24.83 -8.49
CA TYR A 151 -7.19 -23.96 -8.33
C TYR A 151 -7.05 -23.04 -9.54
N LEU A 152 -6.72 -21.78 -9.26
CA LEU A 152 -6.35 -20.77 -10.24
C LEU A 152 -4.96 -20.23 -9.93
N HIS A 153 -4.27 -19.76 -10.95
CA HIS A 153 -2.97 -19.11 -10.78
C HIS A 153 -3.14 -17.72 -10.17
N ALA A 154 -2.30 -17.41 -9.18
CA ALA A 154 -2.18 -16.06 -8.61
C ALA A 154 -1.02 -15.34 -9.32
N THR A 155 -1.35 -14.60 -10.37
CA THR A 155 -0.37 -13.92 -11.25
C THR A 155 0.07 -12.55 -10.74
N SER A 156 -0.58 -12.02 -9.70
CA SER A 156 -0.25 -10.77 -9.05
C SER A 156 -0.58 -10.84 -7.56
N GLY A 157 -0.10 -9.85 -6.84
CA GLY A 157 -0.40 -9.61 -5.45
C GLY A 157 0.47 -10.37 -4.47
N VAL A 158 0.35 -9.96 -3.22
CA VAL A 158 0.93 -10.60 -2.05
C VAL A 158 -0.21 -11.16 -1.18
N SER A 159 -0.09 -12.41 -0.76
CA SER A 159 -1.19 -13.12 -0.10
C SER A 159 -1.58 -12.48 1.24
N GLN A 160 -2.85 -12.11 1.39
CA GLN A 160 -3.41 -11.55 2.63
C GLN A 160 -3.53 -12.67 3.68
N GLY A 161 -2.47 -12.86 4.48
CA GLY A 161 -2.30 -14.01 5.38
C GLY A 161 -0.87 -14.58 5.39
N SER A 162 -0.04 -14.13 4.44
CA SER A 162 1.42 -14.27 4.47
C SER A 162 2.03 -13.38 5.54
N ILE A 163 3.14 -13.85 6.13
CA ILE A 163 3.96 -13.05 7.04
C ILE A 163 4.83 -12.06 6.25
N LEU A 164 5.30 -12.46 5.07
CA LEU A 164 6.08 -11.58 4.18
C LEU A 164 5.20 -10.57 3.44
N GLY A 165 3.92 -10.88 3.21
CA GLY A 165 3.02 -10.03 2.42
C GLY A 165 3.04 -8.55 2.79
N PRO A 166 2.80 -8.18 4.06
CA PRO A 166 2.88 -6.78 4.50
C PRO A 166 4.24 -6.13 4.27
N LEU A 167 5.35 -6.84 4.54
CA LEU A 167 6.71 -6.33 4.33
C LEU A 167 7.00 -6.10 2.84
N LEU A 168 6.60 -7.02 1.98
CA LEU A 168 6.75 -6.91 0.53
C LEU A 168 5.93 -5.73 -0.02
N PHE A 169 4.72 -5.52 0.50
CA PHE A 169 3.91 -4.36 0.14
C PHE A 169 4.56 -3.04 0.57
N LEU A 170 5.13 -2.99 1.79
CA LEU A 170 5.85 -1.81 2.27
C LEU A 170 7.02 -1.45 1.34
N ILE A 171 7.82 -2.43 0.95
CA ILE A 171 8.95 -2.23 0.02
C ILE A 171 8.44 -1.76 -1.34
N TYR A 172 7.34 -2.35 -1.83
CA TYR A 172 6.77 -2.00 -3.13
C TYR A 172 6.27 -0.55 -3.21
N ALA A 173 5.57 -0.09 -2.19
CA ALA A 173 4.92 1.21 -2.16
C ALA A 173 5.78 2.31 -1.49
N ASN A 174 7.02 2.00 -1.10
CA ASN A 174 7.86 2.87 -0.27
C ASN A 174 8.12 4.24 -0.90
N ASP A 175 8.39 4.26 -2.21
CA ASP A 175 8.74 5.44 -2.98
C ASP A 175 7.53 6.29 -3.38
N LEU A 176 6.29 5.88 -3.06
CA LEU A 176 5.13 6.77 -3.19
C LEU A 176 5.34 8.07 -2.41
N THR A 177 6.02 7.98 -1.26
CA THR A 177 6.31 9.16 -0.42
C THR A 177 7.24 10.18 -1.08
N GLU A 178 8.00 9.75 -2.10
CA GLU A 178 8.96 10.56 -2.83
C GLU A 178 8.41 11.00 -4.20
N ALA A 179 7.23 10.52 -4.60
CA ALA A 179 6.59 10.88 -5.86
C ALA A 179 6.01 12.31 -5.86
N ALA A 180 5.85 12.94 -4.69
CA ALA A 180 5.45 14.33 -4.55
C ALA A 180 6.66 15.20 -4.16
N ASN A 181 6.84 16.33 -4.84
CA ASN A 181 8.01 17.20 -4.64
C ASN A 181 7.71 18.40 -3.73
N HIS A 182 6.44 18.78 -3.57
CA HIS A 182 6.05 20.01 -2.87
C HIS A 182 5.14 19.77 -1.67
N SER A 183 4.66 18.54 -1.47
CA SER A 183 3.65 18.14 -0.50
C SER A 183 4.16 16.98 0.34
N VAL A 184 3.60 16.84 1.55
CA VAL A 184 3.95 15.74 2.45
C VAL A 184 3.01 14.57 2.19
N VAL A 185 3.57 13.36 2.07
CA VAL A 185 2.82 12.15 1.74
C VAL A 185 2.95 11.09 2.86
N PRO A 186 2.24 11.24 3.98
CA PRO A 186 2.23 10.23 5.03
C PRO A 186 1.41 9.01 4.60
N MET A 187 1.92 7.82 4.92
CA MET A 187 1.32 6.54 4.56
C MET A 187 1.11 5.64 5.77
N PHE A 188 -0.01 4.95 5.82
CA PHE A 188 -0.25 3.85 6.74
C PHE A 188 -0.67 2.63 5.93
N ALA A 189 0.31 1.80 5.57
CA ALA A 189 0.12 0.72 4.62
C ALA A 189 -0.40 1.26 3.28
N ASP A 190 -1.60 0.85 2.86
CA ASP A 190 -2.27 1.24 1.62
C ASP A 190 -3.03 2.57 1.70
N ASP A 191 -3.35 3.03 2.91
CA ASP A 191 -3.93 4.35 3.13
C ASP A 191 -2.85 5.42 3.06
N SER A 192 -3.06 6.46 2.25
CA SER A 192 -2.11 7.57 2.15
C SER A 192 -2.83 8.92 2.16
N LYS A 193 -2.07 9.97 2.48
CA LYS A 193 -2.54 11.35 2.35
C LYS A 193 -1.51 12.12 1.54
N CYS A 194 -1.93 13.19 0.89
CA CYS A 194 -1.02 14.16 0.28
C CYS A 194 -1.50 15.55 0.66
N TYR A 195 -0.68 16.31 1.38
CA TYR A 195 -1.12 17.60 1.91
C TYR A 195 -0.05 18.68 1.88
N LYS A 196 -0.51 19.92 1.85
CA LYS A 196 0.32 21.12 1.75
C LYS A 196 -0.36 22.32 2.42
N LYS A 197 0.43 23.17 3.09
CA LYS A 197 0.00 24.52 3.51
C LYS A 197 -0.12 25.41 2.27
N ILE A 198 -1.23 26.14 2.17
CA ILE A 198 -1.55 27.03 1.05
C ILE A 198 -1.39 28.47 1.54
N GLU A 199 -0.33 29.13 1.09
CA GLU A 199 -0.06 30.52 1.41
C GLU A 199 -0.39 31.44 0.23
N LYS A 200 -0.18 30.94 -0.99
CA LYS A 200 -0.44 31.64 -2.25
C LYS A 200 -1.22 30.74 -3.19
N THR A 201 -1.86 31.33 -4.20
CA THR A 201 -2.56 30.59 -5.26
C THR A 201 -1.64 29.57 -5.94
N GLN A 202 -0.36 29.87 -6.08
CA GLN A 202 0.65 28.97 -6.64
C GLN A 202 0.78 27.65 -5.84
N ASP A 203 0.59 27.65 -4.53
CA ASP A 203 0.68 26.43 -3.72
C ASP A 203 -0.42 25.41 -4.05
N ARG A 204 -1.57 25.89 -4.52
CA ARG A 204 -2.67 25.04 -5.00
C ARG A 204 -2.26 24.31 -6.27
N ASN A 205 -1.61 25.01 -7.18
CA ASN A 205 -1.09 24.43 -8.42
C ASN A 205 0.00 23.40 -8.12
N LEU A 206 0.90 23.68 -7.16
CA LEU A 206 1.92 22.72 -6.73
C LEU A 206 1.30 21.47 -6.11
N LEU A 207 0.26 21.61 -5.29
CA LEU A 207 -0.47 20.46 -4.74
C LEU A 207 -1.14 19.63 -5.83
N GLN A 208 -1.69 20.26 -6.87
CA GLN A 208 -2.24 19.56 -8.04
C GLN A 208 -1.14 18.84 -8.83
N THR A 209 0.00 19.48 -9.08
CA THR A 209 1.16 18.86 -9.75
C THR A 209 1.66 17.61 -9.00
N ASP A 210 1.67 17.66 -7.66
CA ASP A 210 2.02 16.50 -6.85
C ASP A 210 0.97 15.38 -6.95
N LEU A 211 -0.33 15.72 -7.01
CA LEU A 211 -1.39 14.72 -7.25
C LEU A 211 -1.23 14.05 -8.61
N ASP A 212 -0.91 14.82 -9.65
CA ASP A 212 -0.65 14.29 -10.99
C ASP A 212 0.57 13.36 -10.98
N SER A 213 1.62 13.74 -10.26
CA SER A 213 2.84 12.92 -10.09
C SER A 213 2.55 11.61 -9.34
N LEU A 214 1.74 11.67 -8.28
CA LEU A 214 1.28 10.48 -7.55
C LEU A 214 0.42 9.58 -8.46
N HIS A 215 -0.42 10.17 -9.32
CA HIS A 215 -1.19 9.41 -10.30
C HIS A 215 -0.27 8.73 -11.32
N GLN A 216 0.73 9.41 -11.87
CA GLN A 216 1.72 8.81 -12.77
C GLN A 216 2.52 7.69 -12.10
N TRP A 217 2.90 7.86 -10.83
CA TRP A 217 3.50 6.79 -10.02
C TRP A 217 2.57 5.57 -9.95
N SER A 218 1.27 5.80 -9.73
CA SER A 218 0.26 4.74 -9.63
C SER A 218 0.14 3.91 -10.91
N LEU A 219 0.25 4.57 -12.08
CA LEU A 219 0.26 3.93 -13.39
C LEU A 219 1.57 3.16 -13.61
N THR A 220 2.70 3.76 -13.24
CA THR A 220 4.03 3.15 -13.37
C THR A 220 4.15 1.87 -12.56
N TRP A 221 3.55 1.82 -11.37
CA TRP A 221 3.66 0.69 -10.43
C TRP A 221 2.41 -0.18 -10.33
N ASP A 222 1.46 -0.09 -11.28
CA ASP A 222 0.22 -0.91 -11.31
C ASP A 222 -0.59 -0.87 -9.99
N LEU A 223 -0.57 0.27 -9.29
CA LEU A 223 -1.27 0.48 -8.02
C LEU A 223 -2.26 1.63 -8.15
N SER A 224 -3.34 1.39 -8.90
CA SER A 224 -4.34 2.42 -9.17
C SER A 224 -5.07 2.93 -7.92
N PHE A 225 -5.31 4.23 -7.84
CA PHE A 225 -6.15 4.83 -6.79
C PHE A 225 -7.63 4.53 -7.01
N ASN A 226 -8.37 4.40 -5.90
CA ASN A 226 -9.82 4.30 -5.88
C ASN A 226 -10.44 5.69 -5.83
N SER A 227 -10.75 6.28 -6.98
CA SER A 227 -11.36 7.61 -7.07
C SER A 227 -12.67 7.76 -6.27
N SER A 228 -13.43 6.68 -6.08
CA SER A 228 -14.67 6.72 -5.29
C SER A 228 -14.42 6.90 -3.78
N LYS A 229 -13.24 6.49 -3.30
CA LYS A 229 -12.85 6.57 -1.88
C LYS A 229 -11.86 7.69 -1.59
N CYS A 230 -11.20 8.22 -2.62
CA CYS A 230 -10.35 9.38 -2.46
C CYS A 230 -11.18 10.64 -2.15
N ALA A 231 -10.63 11.54 -1.34
CA ALA A 231 -11.33 12.76 -0.93
C ALA A 231 -10.38 13.94 -0.78
N ALA A 232 -10.82 15.12 -1.18
CA ALA A 232 -10.13 16.39 -1.01
C ALA A 232 -10.72 17.16 0.18
N MET A 233 -9.88 17.75 1.01
CA MET A 233 -10.27 18.56 2.16
C MET A 233 -9.47 19.84 2.21
N ARG A 234 -10.16 20.98 2.29
CA ARG A 234 -9.58 22.30 2.52
C ARG A 234 -9.85 22.73 3.95
N PHE A 235 -8.81 23.15 4.64
CA PHE A 235 -8.84 23.66 6.00
C PHE A 235 -8.56 25.16 5.97
N SER A 236 -9.44 25.94 6.59
CA SER A 236 -9.30 27.39 6.78
C SER A 236 -9.85 27.77 8.15
N GLY A 237 -9.39 28.87 8.75
CA GLY A 237 -9.80 29.28 10.10
C GLY A 237 -11.30 29.54 10.30
N LYS A 238 -12.08 29.64 9.21
CA LYS A 238 -13.54 29.89 9.26
C LYS A 238 -14.38 28.68 8.82
N THR A 239 -13.82 27.72 8.09
CA THR A 239 -14.61 26.62 7.48
C THR A 239 -13.70 25.45 7.08
N ILE A 240 -14.19 24.22 7.29
CA ILE A 240 -13.63 23.00 6.70
C ILE A 240 -14.51 22.60 5.52
N ILE A 241 -13.96 22.58 4.30
CA ILE A 241 -14.69 22.20 3.08
C ILE A 241 -14.20 20.82 2.62
N LYS A 242 -15.13 19.87 2.46
CA LYS A 242 -14.84 18.52 1.94
C LYS A 242 -15.41 18.40 0.53
N LYS A 243 -14.57 17.99 -0.42
CA LYS A 243 -14.95 17.68 -1.81
C LYS A 243 -14.54 16.24 -2.15
N LYS A 244 -15.27 15.60 -3.06
CA LYS A 244 -14.84 14.31 -3.61
C LYS A 244 -13.62 14.54 -4.51
N LEU A 245 -12.59 13.70 -4.38
CA LEU A 245 -11.40 13.82 -5.23
C LEU A 245 -11.65 13.08 -6.53
N CYS A 246 -11.60 13.78 -7.66
CA CYS A 246 -11.58 13.16 -8.97
C CYS A 246 -10.12 13.10 -9.43
N LEU A 247 -9.51 11.91 -9.37
CA LEU A 247 -8.13 11.68 -9.83
C LEU A 247 -8.05 11.40 -11.34
N LEU A 248 -9.15 11.62 -12.07
CA LEU A 248 -9.16 11.53 -13.53
C LEU A 248 -8.60 12.84 -14.08
N VAL A 249 -7.61 12.71 -14.94
CA VAL A 249 -7.09 13.77 -15.83
C VAL A 249 -8.30 14.59 -16.32
N ASP A 250 -8.26 15.90 -16.14
CA ASP A 250 -9.29 16.91 -16.48
C ASP A 250 -10.31 17.32 -15.40
N CYS A 251 -10.10 16.95 -14.13
CA CYS A 251 -10.83 17.59 -13.03
C CYS A 251 -9.87 18.42 -12.18
N ASP A 252 -9.81 19.73 -12.45
CA ASP A 252 -9.22 20.69 -11.50
C ASP A 252 -9.86 20.44 -10.13
N VAL A 253 -9.07 19.94 -9.18
CA VAL A 253 -9.50 19.88 -7.79
C VAL A 253 -9.46 21.33 -7.33
N TYR A 254 -10.59 22.02 -7.44
CA TYR A 254 -10.71 23.41 -7.02
C TYR A 254 -10.48 23.51 -5.51
N TRP A 255 -9.21 23.70 -5.14
CA TRP A 255 -8.76 24.12 -3.81
C TRP A 255 -9.19 25.55 -3.58
#